data_AF-A0A0D0D3S5-F1
#
_entry.id   AF-A0A0D0D3S5-F1
#
_cell.length_a   1.000
_cell.length_b   1.000
_cell.length_c   1.000
_cell.angle_alpha   90.00
_cell.angle_beta   90.00
_cell.angle_gamma   90.00
#
_symmetry.space_group_name_H-M   'P 1'
#
loop_
_entity.id
_entity.type
_entity.pdbx_description
1 polymer ?
#
loop_
_entity_poly.entity_id
_entity_poly.type
_entity_poly.pdbx_seq_one_letter_code
_entity_poly.pdbx_strand_id
1 'polypeptide(L)'
;IYRIYWLHAKSVQDRWIEEVELIKSEVQWTINFFHSKFRQWEKLGMQSQECGALGHTVYAAHQATIYANLRDQCPTKIGDVNNSV
;
A
#
# COMPACT_ATOMS: atom_id res chain seq x y z
N ILE A 1 23.22 -36.27 -10.84
CA ILE A 1 21.78 -36.08 -11.13
C ILE A 1 21.01 -35.60 -9.89
N TYR A 2 21.03 -36.31 -8.76
CA TYR A 2 20.31 -35.91 -7.52
C TYR A 2 20.67 -34.52 -6.97
N ARG A 3 21.96 -34.16 -6.98
CA ARG A 3 22.44 -32.83 -6.53
C ARG A 3 21.90 -31.68 -7.39
N ILE A 4 21.73 -31.89 -8.69
CA ILE A 4 21.22 -30.85 -9.61
C ILE A 4 19.73 -30.62 -9.33
N TYR A 5 18.95 -31.69 -9.16
CA TYR A 5 17.54 -31.59 -8.77
C TYR A 5 17.36 -30.88 -7.43
N TRP A 6 18.20 -31.18 -6.44
CA TRP A 6 18.17 -30.49 -5.15
C TRP A 6 18.50 -29.00 -5.28
N LEU A 7 19.51 -28.62 -6.07
CA LEU A 7 19.86 -27.22 -6.29
C LEU A 7 18.74 -26.44 -7.00
N HIS A 8 18.05 -27.07 -7.96
CA HIS A 8 16.89 -26.47 -8.62
C HIS A 8 15.71 -26.29 -7.66
N ALA A 9 15.40 -27.31 -6.85
CA ALA A 9 14.34 -27.20 -5.86
C ALA A 9 14.65 -26.10 -4.82
N LYS A 10 15.91 -26.01 -4.38
CA LYS A 10 16.36 -24.97 -3.46
C LYS A 10 16.27 -23.57 -4.08
N SER A 11 16.71 -23.37 -5.31
CA SER A 11 16.65 -22.04 -5.94
C SER A 11 15.22 -21.57 -6.21
N VAL A 12 14.29 -22.49 -6.43
CA VAL A 12 12.85 -22.18 -6.50
C VAL A 12 12.34 -21.78 -5.12
N GLN A 13 12.67 -22.54 -4.08
CA GLN A 13 12.28 -22.20 -2.70
C GLN A 13 12.82 -20.83 -2.27
N ASP A 14 14.11 -20.57 -2.49
CA ASP A 14 14.75 -19.30 -2.12
C ASP A 14 14.07 -18.12 -2.83
N ARG A 15 13.72 -18.28 -4.11
CA ARG A 15 12.97 -17.27 -4.87
C ARG A 15 11.57 -17.02 -4.34
N TRP A 16 10.83 -18.07 -3.97
CA TRP A 16 9.50 -17.90 -3.36
C TRP A 16 9.58 -17.13 -2.05
N ILE A 17 10.62 -17.37 -1.23
CA ILE A 17 10.84 -16.63 0.01
C ILE A 17 11.11 -15.15 -0.30
N GLU A 18 12.00 -14.86 -1.25
CA GLU A 18 12.30 -13.50 -1.69
C GLU A 18 11.06 -12.78 -2.24
N GLU A 19 10.26 -13.44 -3.07
CA GLU A 19 9.02 -12.87 -3.63
C GLU A 19 8.00 -12.54 -2.54
N VAL A 20 7.85 -13.40 -1.53
CA VAL A 20 6.96 -13.14 -0.38
C VAL A 20 7.44 -11.93 0.42
N GLU A 21 8.75 -11.78 0.65
CA GLU A 21 9.32 -10.61 1.32
C GLU A 21 9.16 -9.32 0.50
N LEU A 22 9.34 -9.42 -0.82
CA LEU A 22 9.13 -8.31 -1.75
C LEU A 22 7.69 -7.84 -1.70
N ILE A 23 6.71 -8.74 -1.80
CA ILE A 23 5.28 -8.41 -1.75
C ILE A 23 4.94 -7.72 -0.42
N LYS A 24 5.42 -8.23 0.71
CA LYS A 24 5.21 -7.57 2.02
C LYS A 24 5.76 -6.14 2.04
N SER A 25 6.93 -5.95 1.45
CA SER A 25 7.57 -4.63 1.37
C SER A 25 6.81 -3.67 0.45
N GLU A 26 6.37 -4.14 -0.71
CA GLU A 26 5.56 -3.36 -1.66
C GLU A 26 4.23 -2.93 -1.04
N VAL A 27 3.56 -3.84 -0.34
CA VAL A 27 2.34 -3.56 0.42
C VAL A 27 2.57 -2.43 1.43
N GLN A 28 3.62 -2.55 2.23
CA GLN A 28 3.93 -1.53 3.24
C GLN A 28 4.23 -0.18 2.57
N TRP A 29 4.93 -0.21 1.43
CA TRP A 29 5.19 0.97 0.62
C TRP A 29 3.91 1.60 0.07
N THR A 30 2.96 0.79 -0.42
CA THR A 30 1.65 1.26 -0.90
C THR A 30 0.83 1.91 0.22
N ILE A 31 0.80 1.32 1.42
CA ILE A 31 0.14 1.91 2.60
C ILE A 31 0.78 3.26 2.94
N ASN A 32 2.11 3.33 2.95
CA ASN A 32 2.85 4.57 3.21
C ASN A 32 2.57 5.64 2.15
N PHE A 33 2.46 5.24 0.88
CA PHE A 33 2.11 6.12 -0.23
C PHE A 33 0.70 6.72 -0.04
N PHE A 34 -0.30 5.89 0.29
CA PHE A 34 -1.65 6.39 0.56
C PHE A 34 -1.69 7.35 1.74
N HIS A 35 -0.98 7.03 2.84
CA HIS A 35 -0.90 7.93 3.98
C HIS A 35 -0.22 9.26 3.60
N SER A 36 0.85 9.23 2.80
CA SER A 36 1.49 10.45 2.29
C SER A 36 0.54 11.30 1.43
N LYS A 37 -0.27 10.67 0.56
CA LYS A 37 -1.27 11.36 -0.25
C LYS A 37 -2.39 11.96 0.59
N PHE A 38 -2.89 11.21 1.58
CA PHE A 38 -3.84 11.72 2.57
C PHE A 38 -3.34 13.01 3.22
N ARG A 39 -2.11 13.00 3.76
CA ARG A 39 -1.49 14.18 4.41
C ARG A 39 -1.31 15.36 3.45
N GLN A 40 -0.98 15.10 2.18
CA GLN A 40 -0.88 16.14 1.16
C GLN A 40 -2.24 16.81 0.93
N TRP A 41 -3.32 16.03 0.82
CA TRP A 41 -4.67 16.57 0.65
C TRP A 41 -5.19 17.31 1.87
N GLU A 42 -4.91 16.84 3.10
CA GLU A 42 -5.23 17.60 4.32
C GLU A 42 -4.54 18.97 4.31
N LYS A 43 -3.26 19.02 3.94
CA LYS A 43 -2.50 20.26 3.86
C LYS A 43 -3.08 21.23 2.83
N LEU A 44 -3.43 20.74 1.64
CA LEU A 44 -4.07 21.54 0.59
C LEU A 44 -5.45 22.04 1.02
N GLY A 45 -6.20 21.20 1.75
CA GLY A 45 -7.49 21.56 2.34
C GLY A 45 -7.36 22.75 3.30
N MET A 46 -6.41 22.69 4.23
CA MET A 46 -6.14 23.80 5.16
C MET A 46 -5.76 25.09 4.44
N GLN A 47 -4.84 25.02 3.47
CA GLN A 47 -4.43 26.19 2.68
C GLN A 47 -5.58 26.81 1.87
N SER A 48 -6.43 25.98 1.29
CA SER A 48 -7.61 26.47 0.55
C SER A 48 -8.67 27.09 1.46
N GLN A 49 -8.77 26.62 2.71
CA GLN A 49 -9.67 27.18 3.71
C GLN A 49 -9.21 28.58 4.14
N GLU A 50 -7.91 28.75 4.37
CA GLU A 50 -7.30 30.04 4.67
C GLU A 50 -7.51 31.06 3.54
N CYS A 51 -7.48 30.61 2.29
CA CYS A 51 -7.76 31.44 1.11
C CYS A 51 -9.26 31.66 0.81
N GLY A 52 -10.17 31.11 1.62
CA GLY A 52 -11.63 31.24 1.41
C GLY A 52 -12.18 30.45 0.21
N ALA A 53 -11.40 29.53 -0.36
CA ALA A 53 -11.78 28.74 -1.53
C ALA A 53 -12.58 27.49 -1.14
N LEU A 54 -13.84 27.69 -0.74
CA LEU A 54 -14.71 26.65 -0.16
C LEU A 54 -14.91 25.41 -1.04
N GLY A 55 -14.90 25.56 -2.38
CA GLY A 55 -14.98 24.41 -3.28
C GLY A 55 -13.73 23.51 -3.22
N HIS A 56 -12.55 24.12 -3.10
CA HIS A 56 -11.28 23.39 -3.01
C HIS A 56 -11.12 22.69 -1.66
N THR A 57 -11.63 23.27 -0.57
CA THR A 57 -11.59 22.63 0.75
C THR A 57 -12.40 21.34 0.78
N VAL A 58 -13.62 21.37 0.24
CA VAL A 58 -14.51 20.20 0.18
C VAL A 58 -13.91 19.11 -0.71
N TYR A 59 -13.35 19.48 -1.86
CA TYR A 59 -12.70 18.52 -2.75
C TYR A 59 -11.46 17.88 -2.10
N ALA A 60 -10.61 18.69 -1.46
CA ALA A 60 -9.42 18.19 -0.76
C ALA A 60 -9.79 17.26 0.40
N ALA A 61 -10.84 17.58 1.17
CA ALA A 61 -11.36 16.71 2.21
C ALA A 61 -11.86 15.37 1.64
N HIS A 62 -12.60 15.40 0.53
CA HIS A 62 -13.05 14.18 -0.14
C HIS A 62 -11.88 13.29 -0.60
N GLN A 63 -10.85 13.89 -1.21
CA GLN A 63 -9.65 13.17 -1.62
C GLN A 63 -8.91 12.57 -0.43
N ALA A 64 -8.78 13.32 0.68
CA ALA A 64 -8.21 12.80 1.90
C ALA A 64 -8.98 11.56 2.39
N THR A 65 -10.31 11.60 2.44
CA THR A 65 -11.13 10.45 2.82
C THR A 65 -10.91 9.23 1.91
N ILE A 66 -10.79 9.42 0.59
CA ILE A 66 -10.48 8.31 -0.33
C ILE A 66 -9.15 7.64 0.03
N TYR A 67 -8.10 8.42 0.22
CA TYR A 67 -6.78 7.86 0.55
C TYR A 67 -6.72 7.21 1.94
N ALA A 68 -7.48 7.73 2.91
CA ALA A 68 -7.65 7.09 4.21
C ALA A 68 -8.33 5.71 4.06
N ASN A 69 -9.43 5.65 3.31
CA ASN A 69 -10.13 4.38 3.06
C ASN A 69 -9.26 3.35 2.32
N LEU A 70 -8.47 3.80 1.34
CA LEU A 70 -7.55 2.92 0.61
C LEU A 70 -6.45 2.36 1.51
N ARG A 71 -5.90 3.19 2.41
CA ARG A 71 -4.91 2.77 3.41
C ARG A 71 -5.48 1.68 4.32
N ASP A 72 -6.70 1.87 4.80
CA ASP A 72 -7.30 0.96 5.79
C ASP A 72 -7.75 -0.37 5.17
N GLN A 73 -8.15 -0.39 3.90
CA GLN A 73 -8.55 -1.62 3.20
C GLN A 73 -7.36 -2.48 2.73
N CYS A 74 -6.19 -1.87 2.50
CA CYS A 74 -5.01 -2.55 1.97
C CYS A 74 -4.54 -3.73 2.86
N PRO A 75 -4.34 -3.58 4.19
CA PRO A 75 -3.90 -4.69 5.03
C PRO A 75 -4.94 -5.81 5.17
N THR A 76 -6.24 -5.50 5.14
CA THR A 76 -7.31 -6.51 5.26
C THR A 76 -7.30 -7.48 4.08
N LYS A 77 -7.22 -6.95 2.85
CA LYS A 77 -7.20 -7.78 1.64
C LYS A 77 -6.00 -8.71 1.55
N ILE A 78 -4.89 -8.36 2.18
CA ILE A 78 -3.65 -9.15 2.14
C ILE A 78 -3.69 -10.26 3.20
N GLY A 79 -4.31 -10.00 4.35
CA GLY A 79 -4.62 -11.04 5.33
C GLY A 79 -5.51 -12.14 4.73
N ASP A 80 -6.49 -11.76 3.91
CA ASP A 80 -7.40 -12.72 3.26
C ASP A 80 -6.69 -13.59 2.21
N VAL A 81 -5.76 -13.02 1.43
CA VAL A 81 -4.95 -13.77 0.45
C VAL A 81 -4.08 -14.82 1.15
N ASN A 82 -3.46 -14.47 2.27
CA ASN A 82 -2.58 -15.37 3.02
C ASN A 82 -3.32 -16.52 3.74
N ASN A 83 -4.63 -16.38 3.99
CA ASN A 83 -5.46 -17.40 4.64
C ASN A 83 -6.24 -18.29 3.67
N SER A 84 -6.10 -18.07 2.36
CA SER A 84 -6.78 -18.83 1.29
C SER A 84 -5.93 -19.93 0.65
N VAL A 85 -4.71 -20.15 1.16
CA VAL A 85 -3.74 -21.19 0.74
C VAL A 85 -3.52 -22.15 1.90
#